data_AF-A0A7S1XGN0-F1
#
_entry.id   AF-A0A7S1XGN0-F1
#
_cell.length_a   1.000
_cell.length_b   1.000
_cell.length_c   1.000
_cell.angle_alpha   90.00
_cell.angle_beta   90.00
_cell.angle_gamma   90.00
#
_symmetry.space_group_name_H-M   'P 1'
#
loop_
_entity.id
_entity.type
_entity.pdbx_description
1 polymer ?
#
loop_
_entity_poly.entity_id
_entity_poly.type
_entity_poly.pdbx_seq_one_letter_code
_entity_poly.pdbx_strand_id
1 'polypeptide(L)'
;MGPEVDGETTVESERVVGRGEVGVGGEAVASKAALLNLPRLYIVDSDMTTGWAQEVFSLPHNAIRRELIDLYTILGAVYKRNARTAREEDEKFSHWWSVFSAFVEEYFDIEARILLPLIGPAEEDPVHKQDIAVLMYQMEDARIKLVKKLREVNEVVEKLFVLPMKDVFPLLCKALDHFVPMLLDYFIEEEDVLPSYILGFHSLVMKDVILQKMADFVLVGREPQLFIVMLSAWMDDKEQLSNWKKKALRGYNRFINFQRWESKYLRTHKKIVEDFHGSVLRNSRLRSSRLRSSGLRSRSGLIRSGGLGRRSRGWSRF
;
A
#
# COMPACT_ATOMS: atom_id res chain seq x y z
N MET A 1 28.72 -56.06 27.44
CA MET A 1 29.02 -55.67 28.83
C MET A 1 28.62 -54.22 28.97
N GLY A 2 27.52 -53.95 29.70
CA GLY A 2 27.15 -52.60 30.15
C GLY A 2 28.10 -52.10 31.25
N PRO A 3 27.87 -50.94 31.89
CA PRO A 3 26.54 -50.36 32.22
C PRO A 3 26.34 -48.94 31.63
N GLU A 4 25.12 -48.40 31.40
CA GLU A 4 24.06 -47.99 32.36
C GLU A 4 24.64 -46.97 33.37
N VAL A 5 24.15 -45.72 33.50
CA VAL A 5 22.94 -45.32 34.26
C VAL A 5 22.77 -43.78 34.22
N ASP A 6 21.52 -43.33 33.99
CA ASP A 6 20.72 -42.18 34.49
C ASP A 6 21.28 -40.72 34.56
N GLY A 7 20.47 -39.66 34.42
CA GLY A 7 19.01 -39.59 34.51
C GLY A 7 18.39 -38.22 34.19
N GLU A 8 17.06 -38.28 34.08
CA GLU A 8 16.11 -37.17 33.96
C GLU A 8 16.23 -36.15 35.09
N THR A 9 15.93 -34.88 34.81
CA THR A 9 15.03 -34.10 35.69
C THR A 9 14.44 -32.89 34.96
N THR A 10 13.17 -33.05 34.60
CA THR A 10 12.17 -32.00 34.47
C THR A 10 12.05 -31.23 35.79
N VAL A 11 12.02 -29.90 35.74
CA VAL A 11 11.46 -29.09 36.83
C VAL A 11 10.52 -28.05 36.21
N GLU A 12 9.23 -28.37 36.29
CA GLU A 12 8.16 -27.39 36.33
C GLU A 12 8.37 -26.46 37.53
N SER A 13 8.27 -25.15 37.31
CA SER A 13 7.97 -24.21 38.39
C SER A 13 6.77 -23.36 37.99
N GLU A 14 5.61 -23.77 38.51
CA GLU A 14 4.36 -23.05 38.45
C GLU A 14 4.23 -22.08 39.65
N ARG A 15 3.51 -20.97 39.42
CA ARG A 15 2.93 -19.97 40.36
C ARG A 15 3.89 -18.83 40.80
N VAL A 16 3.48 -17.55 40.85
CA VAL A 16 2.23 -16.98 41.39
C VAL A 16 1.86 -15.64 40.71
N VAL A 17 0.59 -15.53 40.32
CA VAL A 17 -0.35 -14.40 40.36
C VAL A 17 0.21 -12.98 40.64
N GLY A 18 0.09 -12.11 39.63
CA GLY A 18 0.04 -10.65 39.79
C GLY A 18 -1.15 -10.09 39.02
N ARG A 19 -2.26 -9.79 39.70
CA ARG A 19 -3.39 -9.02 39.17
C ARG A 19 -2.91 -7.60 38.85
N GLY A 20 -3.00 -7.18 37.59
CA GLY A 20 -2.71 -5.83 37.14
C GLY A 20 -3.70 -5.40 36.06
N GLU A 21 -4.78 -4.76 36.51
CA GLU A 21 -5.59 -3.73 35.85
C GLU A 21 -5.75 -3.71 34.31
N VAL A 22 -7.00 -3.98 33.95
CA VAL A 22 -7.75 -3.68 32.73
C VAL A 22 -7.33 -2.38 32.03
N GLY A 23 -6.58 -2.51 30.93
CA GLY A 23 -6.33 -1.45 29.95
C GLY A 23 -7.39 -1.43 28.85
N VAL A 24 -8.51 -0.74 29.09
CA VAL A 24 -9.56 -0.44 28.09
C VAL A 24 -8.98 0.53 27.05
N GLY A 25 -8.23 0.03 26.09
CA GLY A 25 -7.58 0.84 25.04
C GLY A 25 -6.93 0.05 23.92
N GLY A 26 -6.57 -1.21 24.15
CA GLY A 26 -5.92 -2.08 23.14
C GLY A 26 -6.89 -2.82 22.21
N GLU A 27 -8.03 -3.28 22.71
CA GLU A 27 -8.97 -4.13 21.94
C GLU A 27 -9.65 -3.39 20.77
N ALA A 28 -9.95 -2.10 20.93
CA ALA A 28 -10.57 -1.31 19.87
C ALA A 28 -9.62 -0.94 18.72
N VAL A 29 -8.29 -1.10 18.91
CA VAL A 29 -7.28 -0.89 17.87
C VAL A 29 -7.00 -2.20 17.13
N ALA A 30 -6.95 -3.32 17.84
CA ALA A 30 -6.83 -4.66 17.25
C ALA A 30 -8.05 -5.06 16.40
N SER A 31 -9.27 -4.70 16.83
CA SER A 31 -10.52 -4.93 16.07
C SER A 31 -10.62 -4.10 14.78
N LYS A 32 -9.88 -2.98 14.68
CA LYS A 32 -9.87 -2.09 13.50
C LYS A 32 -8.90 -2.49 12.40
N ALA A 33 -7.80 -3.16 12.75
CA ALA A 33 -6.84 -3.71 11.78
C ALA A 33 -7.40 -4.96 11.09
N ALA A 34 -8.25 -5.72 11.79
CA ALA A 34 -8.91 -6.92 11.27
C ALA A 34 -9.92 -6.67 10.13
N LEU A 35 -10.40 -5.43 9.94
CA LEU A 35 -11.35 -5.07 8.88
C LEU A 35 -10.70 -4.67 7.56
N LEU A 36 -9.39 -4.41 7.55
CA LEU A 36 -8.65 -4.03 6.34
C LEU A 36 -7.59 -5.07 5.94
N ASN A 37 -7.49 -6.20 6.67
CA ASN A 37 -6.57 -7.32 6.44
C ASN A 37 -5.29 -6.89 5.72
N LEU A 38 -4.58 -5.93 6.32
CA LEU A 38 -3.46 -5.28 5.65
C LEU A 38 -2.41 -6.35 5.32
N PRO A 39 -2.16 -6.64 4.03
CA PRO A 39 -1.10 -7.56 3.68
C PRO A 39 0.23 -6.95 4.11
N ARG A 40 1.19 -7.81 4.49
CA ARG A 40 2.55 -7.35 4.76
C ARG A 40 3.19 -6.90 3.45
N LEU A 41 3.12 -5.61 3.17
CA LEU A 41 3.80 -5.00 2.04
C LEU A 41 5.25 -4.71 2.46
N TYR A 42 6.21 -5.42 1.88
CA TYR A 42 7.63 -5.09 1.99
C TYR A 42 8.14 -4.65 0.62
N ILE A 43 8.98 -3.62 0.63
CA ILE A 43 9.75 -3.22 -0.55
C ILE A 43 10.97 -4.14 -0.60
N VAL A 44 11.21 -4.79 -1.72
CA VAL A 44 12.38 -5.65 -1.90
C VAL A 44 13.61 -4.77 -2.11
N ASP A 45 14.63 -4.94 -1.27
CA ASP A 45 15.90 -4.23 -1.39
C ASP A 45 16.61 -4.60 -2.70
N SER A 46 17.17 -3.60 -3.38
CA SER A 46 17.93 -3.78 -4.63
C SER A 46 19.41 -3.99 -4.29
N ASP A 47 19.88 -5.24 -4.32
CA ASP A 47 21.31 -5.58 -4.22
C ASP A 47 21.94 -5.59 -5.63
N MET A 48 22.58 -4.48 -6.00
CA MET A 48 22.98 -4.17 -7.37
C MET A 48 23.92 -5.17 -8.08
N THR A 49 24.50 -6.16 -7.39
CA THR A 49 25.57 -7.02 -7.92
C THR A 49 25.24 -8.50 -8.06
N THR A 50 24.29 -9.06 -7.29
CA THR A 50 24.02 -10.51 -7.28
C THR A 50 22.57 -10.88 -7.56
N GLY A 51 21.60 -10.02 -7.25
CA GLY A 51 20.16 -10.22 -7.51
C GLY A 51 19.60 -9.46 -8.71
N TRP A 52 20.40 -9.06 -9.70
CA TRP A 52 19.92 -8.17 -10.77
C TRP A 52 18.70 -8.69 -11.55
N ALA A 53 18.59 -10.01 -11.71
CA ALA A 53 17.47 -10.65 -12.40
C ALA A 53 16.18 -10.58 -11.57
N GLN A 54 16.27 -10.57 -10.23
CA GLN A 54 15.13 -10.26 -9.37
C GLN A 54 14.73 -8.79 -9.47
N GLU A 55 15.71 -7.88 -9.58
CA GLU A 55 15.45 -6.45 -9.64
C GLU A 55 14.62 -6.01 -10.85
N VAL A 56 14.71 -6.70 -11.98
CA VAL A 56 13.91 -6.32 -13.16
C VAL A 56 12.41 -6.57 -12.94
N PHE A 57 12.05 -7.53 -12.09
CA PHE A 57 10.68 -7.77 -11.63
C PHE A 57 10.33 -6.87 -10.44
N SER A 58 11.23 -6.76 -9.46
CA SER A 58 10.93 -6.02 -8.24
C SER A 58 10.75 -4.52 -8.47
N LEU A 59 11.30 -3.94 -9.54
CA LEU A 59 11.10 -2.53 -9.89
C LEU A 59 9.60 -2.16 -10.06
N PRO A 60 8.86 -2.73 -11.03
CA PRO A 60 7.43 -2.46 -11.14
C PRO A 60 6.62 -2.98 -9.95
N HIS A 61 7.02 -4.09 -9.33
CA HIS A 61 6.30 -4.61 -8.16
C HIS A 61 6.39 -3.67 -6.96
N ASN A 62 7.57 -3.12 -6.67
CA ASN A 62 7.75 -2.14 -5.60
C ASN A 62 6.96 -0.85 -5.87
N ALA A 63 6.86 -0.43 -7.13
CA ALA A 63 5.98 0.68 -7.51
C ALA A 63 4.51 0.37 -7.19
N ILE A 64 4.03 -0.80 -7.57
CA ILE A 64 2.65 -1.25 -7.27
C ILE A 64 2.43 -1.40 -5.76
N ARG A 65 3.37 -1.98 -5.01
CA ARG A 65 3.32 -2.09 -3.55
C ARG A 65 3.23 -0.71 -2.89
N ARG A 66 3.96 0.28 -3.39
CA ARG A 66 3.88 1.66 -2.90
C ARG A 66 2.49 2.27 -3.13
N GLU A 67 1.88 2.04 -4.29
CA GLU A 67 0.50 2.46 -4.56
C GLU A 67 -0.52 1.70 -3.71
N LEU A 68 -0.30 0.43 -3.40
CA LEU A 68 -1.14 -0.32 -2.46
C LEU A 68 -1.07 0.27 -1.04
N ILE A 69 0.11 0.72 -0.58
CA ILE A 69 0.24 1.45 0.69
C ILE A 69 -0.60 2.73 0.67
N ASP A 70 -0.59 3.45 -0.45
CA ASP A 70 -1.39 4.66 -0.64
C ASP A 70 -2.90 4.35 -0.67
N LEU A 71 -3.32 3.28 -1.34
CA LEU A 71 -4.69 2.76 -1.31
C LEU A 71 -5.15 2.51 0.13
N TYR A 72 -4.39 1.74 0.90
CA TYR A 72 -4.75 1.43 2.28
C TYR A 72 -4.71 2.66 3.19
N THR A 73 -3.88 3.66 2.87
CA THR A 73 -3.91 4.97 3.53
C THR A 73 -5.24 5.70 3.28
N ILE A 74 -5.73 5.69 2.03
CA ILE A 74 -7.03 6.25 1.66
C ILE A 74 -8.16 5.48 2.34
N LEU A 75 -8.18 4.14 2.24
CA LEU A 75 -9.22 3.29 2.85
C LEU A 75 -9.25 3.43 4.37
N GLY A 76 -8.09 3.50 5.02
CA GLY A 76 -7.99 3.78 6.45
C GLY A 76 -8.58 5.14 6.83
N ALA A 77 -8.44 6.15 5.97
CA ALA A 77 -9.05 7.47 6.16
C ALA A 77 -10.57 7.46 5.96
N VAL A 78 -11.07 6.71 4.97
CA VAL A 78 -12.51 6.49 4.74
C VAL A 78 -13.13 5.73 5.92
N TYR A 79 -12.48 4.66 6.36
CA TYR A 79 -12.92 3.83 7.48
C TYR A 79 -13.03 4.62 8.80
N LYS A 80 -12.02 5.44 9.14
CA LYS A 80 -12.02 6.30 10.34
C LYS A 80 -13.20 7.30 10.36
N ARG A 81 -13.80 7.57 9.20
CA ARG A 81 -14.98 8.43 9.03
C ARG A 81 -16.28 7.63 8.89
N ASN A 82 -16.27 6.34 9.21
CA ASN A 82 -17.38 5.40 9.03
C ASN A 82 -17.90 5.39 7.59
N ALA A 83 -16.98 5.42 6.63
CA ALA A 83 -17.25 5.49 5.20
C ALA A 83 -18.11 6.69 4.76
N ARG A 84 -18.15 7.76 5.57
CA ARG A 84 -18.79 9.03 5.21
C ARG A 84 -17.78 9.98 4.60
N THR A 85 -17.88 10.15 3.30
CA THR A 85 -17.08 11.05 2.45
C THR A 85 -18.00 12.02 1.72
N ALA A 86 -17.46 13.16 1.30
CA ALA A 86 -18.16 14.06 0.39
C ALA A 86 -18.11 13.51 -1.05
N ARG A 87 -19.05 13.91 -1.91
CA ARG A 87 -19.08 13.49 -3.33
C ARG A 87 -17.77 13.78 -4.06
N GLU A 88 -17.17 14.94 -3.81
CA GLU A 88 -15.88 15.33 -4.37
C GLU A 88 -14.74 14.38 -3.95
N GLU A 89 -14.80 13.80 -2.75
CA GLU A 89 -13.81 12.82 -2.29
C GLU A 89 -14.02 11.48 -2.97
N ASP A 90 -15.27 11.08 -3.22
CA ASP A 90 -15.59 9.86 -3.96
C ASP A 90 -15.04 9.96 -5.40
N GLU A 91 -15.22 11.11 -6.05
CA GLU A 91 -14.68 11.38 -7.39
C GLU A 91 -13.14 11.39 -7.40
N LYS A 92 -12.51 11.99 -6.39
CA LYS A 92 -11.04 11.94 -6.22
C LYS A 92 -10.54 10.50 -6.05
N PHE A 93 -11.23 9.68 -5.25
CA PHE A 93 -10.86 8.29 -5.08
C PHE A 93 -11.01 7.51 -6.39
N SER A 94 -12.12 7.66 -7.11
CA SER A 94 -12.33 7.03 -8.41
C SER A 94 -11.24 7.43 -9.42
N HIS A 95 -10.85 8.71 -9.44
CA HIS A 95 -9.77 9.18 -10.29
C HIS A 95 -8.42 8.54 -9.91
N TRP A 96 -8.06 8.54 -8.62
CA TRP A 96 -6.84 7.89 -8.14
C TRP A 96 -6.82 6.40 -8.51
N TRP A 97 -7.94 5.70 -8.30
CA TRP A 97 -8.08 4.29 -8.64
C TRP A 97 -7.93 4.03 -10.14
N SER A 98 -8.48 4.89 -11.00
CA SER A 98 -8.36 4.74 -12.45
C SER A 98 -6.91 4.80 -12.93
N VAL A 99 -6.09 5.65 -12.31
CA VAL A 99 -4.66 5.75 -12.62
C VAL A 99 -3.92 4.52 -12.11
N PHE A 100 -4.20 4.08 -10.88
CA PHE A 100 -3.58 2.90 -10.28
C PHE A 100 -3.91 1.61 -11.05
N SER A 101 -5.19 1.35 -11.33
CA SER A 101 -5.62 0.16 -12.08
C SER A 101 -5.02 0.13 -13.49
N ALA A 102 -5.00 1.26 -14.20
CA ALA A 102 -4.35 1.35 -15.50
C ALA A 102 -2.83 1.11 -15.42
N PHE A 103 -2.18 1.50 -14.33
CA PHE A 103 -0.76 1.21 -14.11
C PHE A 103 -0.50 -0.29 -13.88
N VAL A 104 -1.37 -0.99 -13.14
CA VAL A 104 -1.29 -2.44 -12.97
C VAL A 104 -1.51 -3.17 -14.30
N GLU A 105 -2.46 -2.72 -15.12
CA GLU A 105 -2.66 -3.28 -16.47
C GLU A 105 -1.44 -3.05 -17.38
N GLU A 106 -0.83 -1.87 -17.34
CA GLU A 106 0.40 -1.57 -18.07
C GLU A 106 1.57 -2.45 -17.61
N TYR A 107 1.64 -2.80 -16.32
CA TYR A 107 2.62 -3.77 -15.83
C TYR A 107 2.42 -5.16 -16.45
N PHE A 108 1.19 -5.68 -16.54
CA PHE A 108 0.97 -6.97 -17.20
C PHE A 108 1.34 -6.92 -18.70
N ASP A 109 1.18 -5.77 -19.36
CA ASP A 109 1.66 -5.57 -20.72
C ASP A 109 3.20 -5.57 -20.81
N ILE A 110 3.88 -4.91 -19.86
CA ILE A 110 5.35 -4.92 -19.74
C ILE A 110 5.85 -6.35 -19.51
N GLU A 111 5.25 -7.05 -18.57
CA GLU A 111 5.58 -8.42 -18.21
C GLU A 111 5.50 -9.33 -19.44
N ALA A 112 4.36 -9.34 -20.13
CA ALA A 112 4.13 -10.15 -21.32
C ALA A 112 5.12 -9.87 -22.46
N ARG A 113 5.48 -8.60 -22.67
CA ARG A 113 6.22 -8.15 -23.86
C ARG A 113 7.72 -8.01 -23.62
N ILE A 114 8.14 -7.88 -22.36
CA ILE A 114 9.52 -7.54 -22.00
C ILE A 114 10.10 -8.54 -21.01
N LEU A 115 9.40 -8.85 -19.91
CA LEU A 115 9.97 -9.67 -18.82
C LEU A 115 9.89 -11.16 -19.10
N LEU A 116 8.71 -11.70 -19.41
CA LEU A 116 8.54 -13.13 -19.70
C LEU A 116 9.35 -13.62 -20.90
N PRO A 117 9.53 -12.84 -21.99
CA PRO A 117 10.43 -13.23 -23.09
C PRO A 117 11.89 -13.46 -22.68
N LEU A 118 12.33 -12.99 -21.49
CA LEU A 118 13.67 -13.27 -20.98
C LEU A 118 13.87 -14.75 -20.62
N ILE A 119 12.77 -15.47 -20.34
CA ILE A 119 12.76 -16.90 -20.01
C ILE A 119 12.86 -17.78 -21.25
N GLY A 120 12.57 -17.25 -22.45
CA GLY A 120 12.54 -18.00 -23.71
C GLY A 120 13.77 -18.89 -23.97
N PRO A 121 15.02 -18.44 -23.75
CA PRO A 121 16.20 -19.30 -23.91
C PRO A 121 16.19 -20.54 -23.00
N ALA A 122 15.60 -20.43 -21.81
CA ALA A 122 15.49 -21.54 -20.87
C ALA A 122 14.38 -22.54 -21.29
N GLU A 123 13.35 -22.09 -22.01
CA GLU A 123 12.33 -22.98 -22.63
C GLU A 123 12.92 -23.87 -23.74
N GLU A 124 14.05 -23.46 -24.33
CA GLU A 124 14.76 -24.22 -25.34
C GLU A 124 15.76 -25.23 -24.75
N ASP A 125 16.12 -25.10 -23.46
CA ASP A 125 17.05 -25.98 -22.76
C ASP A 125 16.41 -27.34 -22.43
N PRO A 126 16.90 -28.45 -23.00
CA PRO A 126 16.34 -29.79 -22.76
C PRO A 126 16.29 -30.20 -21.28
N VAL A 127 17.14 -29.63 -20.43
CA VAL A 127 17.19 -29.96 -18.99
C VAL A 127 15.98 -29.37 -18.25
N HIS A 128 15.59 -28.14 -18.59
CA HIS A 128 14.58 -27.37 -17.84
C HIS A 128 13.26 -27.16 -18.61
N LYS A 129 13.22 -27.53 -19.89
CA LYS A 129 12.09 -27.26 -20.80
C LYS A 129 10.73 -27.67 -20.26
N GLN A 130 10.61 -28.86 -19.66
CA GLN A 130 9.33 -29.34 -19.16
C GLN A 130 8.87 -28.56 -17.92
N ASP A 131 9.80 -28.29 -17.00
CA ASP A 131 9.49 -27.58 -15.75
C ASP A 131 9.11 -26.13 -16.04
N ILE A 132 9.83 -25.46 -16.94
CA ILE A 132 9.54 -24.09 -17.36
C ILE A 132 8.21 -24.03 -18.10
N ALA A 133 7.89 -24.97 -18.99
CA ALA A 133 6.61 -24.97 -19.68
C ALA A 133 5.42 -25.09 -18.69
N VAL A 134 5.57 -25.91 -17.64
CA VAL A 134 4.56 -26.03 -16.58
C VAL A 134 4.45 -24.72 -15.78
N LEU A 135 5.58 -24.15 -15.38
CA LEU A 135 5.63 -22.87 -14.66
C LEU A 135 4.97 -21.74 -15.47
N MET A 136 5.34 -21.58 -16.73
CA MET A 136 4.80 -20.54 -17.62
C MET A 136 3.30 -20.71 -17.84
N TYR A 137 2.80 -21.95 -17.94
CA TYR A 137 1.37 -22.22 -18.00
C TYR A 137 0.64 -21.81 -16.70
N GLN A 138 1.21 -22.14 -15.55
CA GLN A 138 0.64 -21.77 -14.24
C GLN A 138 0.63 -20.26 -14.03
N MET A 139 1.70 -19.58 -14.42
CA MET A 139 1.81 -18.13 -14.38
C MET A 139 0.79 -17.45 -15.29
N GLU A 140 0.60 -17.94 -16.52
CA GLU A 140 -0.41 -17.39 -17.42
C GLU A 140 -1.83 -17.55 -16.84
N ASP A 141 -2.16 -18.72 -16.29
CA ASP A 141 -3.44 -18.96 -15.63
C ASP A 141 -3.65 -18.04 -14.41
N ALA A 142 -2.60 -17.84 -13.60
CA ALA A 142 -2.62 -16.91 -12.47
C ALA A 142 -2.83 -15.46 -12.92
N ARG A 143 -2.15 -15.02 -13.98
CA ARG A 143 -2.31 -13.70 -14.58
C ARG A 143 -3.72 -13.47 -15.12
N ILE A 144 -4.30 -14.45 -15.82
CA ILE A 144 -5.69 -14.36 -16.31
C ILE A 144 -6.66 -14.19 -15.13
N LYS A 145 -6.47 -14.93 -14.04
CA LYS A 145 -7.27 -14.78 -12.81
C LYS A 145 -7.10 -13.40 -12.18
N LEU A 146 -5.88 -12.86 -12.14
CA LEU A 146 -5.59 -11.53 -11.64
C LEU A 146 -6.25 -10.43 -12.45
N VAL A 147 -6.16 -10.48 -13.78
CA VAL A 147 -6.82 -9.53 -14.69
C VAL A 147 -8.33 -9.54 -14.47
N LYS A 148 -8.93 -10.74 -14.31
CA LYS A 148 -10.35 -10.87 -13.97
C LYS A 148 -10.67 -10.23 -12.62
N LYS A 149 -9.84 -10.44 -11.60
CA LYS A 149 -10.04 -9.86 -10.26
C LYS A 149 -9.88 -8.34 -10.26
N LEU A 150 -8.91 -7.81 -11.00
CA LEU A 150 -8.77 -6.36 -11.18
C LEU A 150 -10.03 -5.75 -11.81
N ARG A 151 -10.59 -6.41 -12.84
CA ARG A 151 -11.87 -5.99 -13.44
C ARG A 151 -13.02 -6.00 -12.44
N GLU A 152 -13.14 -7.04 -11.61
CA GLU A 152 -14.16 -7.09 -10.55
C GLU A 152 -14.02 -5.92 -9.56
N VAL A 153 -12.78 -5.52 -9.21
CA VAL A 153 -12.55 -4.32 -8.37
C VAL A 153 -12.94 -3.04 -9.10
N ASN A 154 -12.58 -2.89 -10.38
CA ASN A 154 -12.96 -1.75 -11.21
C ASN A 154 -14.49 -1.58 -11.24
N GLU A 155 -15.24 -2.66 -11.49
CA GLU A 155 -16.71 -2.66 -11.48
C GLU A 155 -17.30 -2.23 -10.13
N VAL A 156 -16.64 -2.55 -9.01
CA VAL A 156 -17.05 -2.06 -7.69
C VAL A 156 -16.79 -0.57 -7.54
N VAL A 157 -15.62 -0.07 -7.96
CA VAL A 157 -15.28 1.36 -7.88
C VAL A 157 -16.20 2.19 -8.77
N GLU A 158 -16.57 1.71 -9.95
CA GLU A 158 -17.53 2.36 -10.85
C GLU A 158 -18.90 2.61 -10.19
N LYS A 159 -19.28 1.82 -9.19
CA LYS A 159 -20.53 2.07 -8.45
C LYS A 159 -20.53 3.40 -7.73
N LEU A 160 -19.37 4.02 -7.47
CA LEU A 160 -19.30 5.38 -6.91
C LEU A 160 -19.92 6.43 -7.83
N PHE A 161 -20.12 6.15 -9.12
CA PHE A 161 -20.86 7.07 -9.99
C PHE A 161 -22.32 7.26 -9.55
N VAL A 162 -22.92 6.26 -8.91
CA VAL A 162 -24.34 6.23 -8.56
C VAL A 162 -24.63 6.02 -7.06
N LEU A 163 -23.71 5.37 -6.34
CA LEU A 163 -23.84 5.08 -4.91
C LEU A 163 -22.80 5.87 -4.10
N PRO A 164 -23.15 6.28 -2.88
CA PRO A 164 -22.18 6.91 -1.98
C PRO A 164 -21.16 5.88 -1.45
N MET A 165 -19.97 6.35 -1.09
CA MET A 165 -18.89 5.53 -0.54
C MET A 165 -19.33 4.58 0.59
N LYS A 166 -20.25 5.00 1.48
CA LYS A 166 -20.74 4.14 2.57
C LYS A 166 -21.31 2.78 2.10
N ASP A 167 -21.89 2.74 0.90
CA ASP A 167 -22.54 1.56 0.34
C ASP A 167 -21.57 0.75 -0.52
N VAL A 168 -20.58 1.43 -1.15
CA VAL A 168 -19.54 0.81 -1.97
C VAL A 168 -18.41 0.24 -1.11
N PHE A 169 -18.05 0.87 -0.01
CA PHE A 169 -16.88 0.55 0.81
C PHE A 169 -16.81 -0.92 1.25
N PRO A 170 -17.89 -1.55 1.77
CA PRO A 170 -17.84 -2.97 2.14
C PRO A 170 -17.59 -3.90 0.95
N LEU A 171 -18.14 -3.56 -0.23
CA LEU A 171 -17.93 -4.32 -1.46
C LEU A 171 -16.48 -4.18 -1.94
N LEU A 172 -15.93 -2.97 -1.83
CA LEU A 172 -14.55 -2.67 -2.20
C LEU A 172 -13.56 -3.43 -1.32
N CYS A 173 -13.75 -3.40 0.00
CA CYS A 173 -12.92 -4.19 0.93
C CYS A 173 -12.94 -5.68 0.56
N LYS A 174 -14.14 -6.26 0.33
CA LYS A 174 -14.27 -7.66 -0.07
C LYS A 174 -13.57 -7.98 -1.39
N ALA A 175 -13.65 -7.09 -2.38
CA ALA A 175 -12.97 -7.30 -3.66
C ALA A 175 -11.45 -7.25 -3.50
N LEU A 176 -10.94 -6.29 -2.70
CA LEU A 176 -9.51 -6.13 -2.41
C LEU A 176 -8.93 -7.26 -1.55
N ASP A 177 -9.71 -7.82 -0.62
CA ASP A 177 -9.34 -8.98 0.21
C ASP A 177 -9.00 -10.23 -0.62
N HIS A 178 -9.47 -10.31 -1.87
CA HIS A 178 -9.12 -11.37 -2.80
C HIS A 178 -8.07 -10.93 -3.82
N PHE A 179 -8.18 -9.71 -4.35
CA PHE A 179 -7.28 -9.23 -5.39
C PHE A 179 -5.86 -8.99 -4.87
N VAL A 180 -5.70 -8.26 -3.75
CA VAL A 180 -4.38 -7.84 -3.29
C VAL A 180 -3.50 -9.02 -2.86
N PRO A 181 -3.98 -10.00 -2.05
CA PRO A 181 -3.15 -11.16 -1.72
C PRO A 181 -2.73 -11.95 -2.96
N MET A 182 -3.66 -12.21 -3.89
CA MET A 182 -3.34 -12.91 -5.15
C MET A 182 -2.26 -12.19 -5.96
N LEU A 183 -2.29 -10.85 -5.99
CA LEU A 183 -1.31 -10.06 -6.72
C LEU A 183 0.08 -10.15 -6.06
N LEU A 184 0.13 -10.11 -4.72
CA LEU A 184 1.39 -10.20 -4.00
C LEU A 184 1.99 -11.60 -4.05
N ASP A 185 1.18 -12.65 -3.97
CA ASP A 185 1.63 -14.03 -4.14
C ASP A 185 2.21 -14.25 -5.54
N TYR A 186 1.57 -13.66 -6.56
CA TYR A 186 2.08 -13.69 -7.93
C TYR A 186 3.43 -12.97 -8.06
N PHE A 187 3.60 -11.79 -7.46
CA PHE A 187 4.89 -11.09 -7.44
C PHE A 187 5.99 -11.88 -6.74
N ILE A 188 5.65 -12.61 -5.66
CA ILE A 188 6.62 -13.46 -4.95
C ILE A 188 7.10 -14.59 -5.87
N GLU A 189 6.20 -15.25 -6.58
CA GLU A 189 6.56 -16.31 -7.54
C GLU A 189 7.50 -15.76 -8.63
N GLU A 190 7.20 -14.58 -9.18
CA GLU A 190 8.07 -13.92 -10.15
C GLU A 190 9.43 -13.51 -9.59
N GLU A 191 9.47 -13.01 -8.35
CA GLU A 191 10.70 -12.51 -7.74
C GLU A 191 11.61 -13.62 -7.19
N ASP A 192 11.05 -14.77 -6.81
CA ASP A 192 11.80 -15.86 -6.19
C ASP A 192 12.17 -16.97 -7.18
N VAL A 193 11.32 -17.23 -8.18
CA VAL A 193 11.49 -18.39 -9.08
C VAL A 193 12.14 -17.98 -10.41
N LEU A 194 11.58 -16.99 -11.10
CA LEU A 194 12.02 -16.61 -12.45
C LEU A 194 13.50 -16.16 -12.55
N PRO A 195 14.10 -15.48 -11.56
CA PRO A 195 15.48 -15.01 -11.68
C PRO A 195 16.48 -16.14 -11.93
N SER A 196 16.23 -17.33 -11.37
CA SER A 196 17.11 -18.50 -11.54
C SER A 196 17.21 -18.93 -13.02
N TYR A 197 16.11 -18.84 -13.77
CA TYR A 197 16.05 -19.14 -15.19
C TYR A 197 16.64 -18.03 -16.07
N ILE A 198 16.70 -16.79 -15.58
CA ILE A 198 17.31 -15.67 -16.32
C ILE A 198 18.84 -15.70 -16.18
N LEU A 199 19.34 -15.95 -14.96
CA LEU A 199 20.77 -15.87 -14.65
C LEU A 199 21.61 -16.90 -15.43
N GLY A 200 21.02 -18.01 -15.86
CA GLY A 200 21.71 -19.02 -16.69
C GLY A 200 22.01 -18.56 -18.12
N PHE A 201 21.28 -17.57 -18.64
CA PHE A 201 21.32 -17.20 -20.07
C PHE A 201 21.64 -15.72 -20.33
N HIS A 202 21.49 -14.86 -19.31
CA HIS A 202 21.67 -13.42 -19.44
C HIS A 202 22.74 -12.88 -18.49
N SER A 203 23.42 -11.82 -18.92
CA SER A 203 24.42 -11.13 -18.11
C SER A 203 23.86 -9.87 -17.47
N LEU A 204 24.57 -9.33 -16.48
CA LEU A 204 24.24 -8.06 -15.82
C LEU A 204 24.07 -6.89 -16.82
N VAL A 205 24.74 -6.92 -17.98
CA VAL A 205 24.57 -5.90 -19.03
C VAL A 205 23.12 -5.84 -19.54
N MET A 206 22.41 -6.98 -19.54
CA MET A 206 21.02 -7.07 -19.95
C MET A 206 20.09 -6.28 -19.00
N LYS A 207 20.44 -6.15 -17.72
CA LYS A 207 19.68 -5.37 -16.73
C LYS A 207 19.39 -3.97 -17.23
N ASP A 208 20.41 -3.22 -17.61
CA ASP A 208 20.27 -1.84 -18.03
C ASP A 208 19.46 -1.72 -19.34
N VAL A 209 19.55 -2.71 -20.22
CA VAL A 209 18.74 -2.81 -21.45
C VAL A 209 17.27 -3.04 -21.11
N ILE A 210 16.97 -3.95 -20.18
CA ILE A 210 15.60 -4.24 -19.75
C ILE A 210 14.99 -3.03 -19.06
N LEU A 211 15.71 -2.39 -18.13
CA LEU A 211 15.26 -1.17 -17.46
C LEU A 211 14.95 -0.05 -18.46
N GLN A 212 15.78 0.12 -19.48
CA GLN A 212 15.53 1.07 -20.55
C GLN A 212 14.29 0.67 -21.37
N LYS A 213 14.15 -0.60 -21.76
CA LYS A 213 12.98 -1.08 -22.51
C LYS A 213 11.67 -0.86 -21.76
N MET A 214 11.64 -1.11 -20.44
CA MET A 214 10.48 -0.84 -19.61
C MET A 214 10.13 0.65 -19.58
N ALA A 215 11.13 1.52 -19.40
CA ALA A 215 10.91 2.96 -19.42
C ALA A 215 10.44 3.45 -20.80
N ASP A 216 11.03 2.96 -21.89
CA ASP A 216 10.63 3.28 -23.25
C ASP A 216 9.19 2.83 -23.53
N PHE A 217 8.81 1.64 -23.05
CA PHE A 217 7.45 1.11 -23.15
C PHE A 217 6.44 2.02 -22.44
N VAL A 218 6.70 2.36 -21.18
CA VAL A 218 5.85 3.27 -20.41
C VAL A 218 5.74 4.64 -21.07
N LEU A 219 6.84 5.15 -21.63
CA LEU A 219 6.88 6.48 -22.24
C LEU A 219 6.05 6.61 -23.53
N VAL A 220 5.65 5.49 -24.15
CA VAL A 220 4.72 5.46 -25.29
C VAL A 220 3.33 4.91 -24.93
N GLY A 221 3.13 4.55 -23.66
CA GLY A 221 1.91 3.95 -23.13
C GLY A 221 0.80 4.97 -22.82
N ARG A 222 -0.12 4.56 -21.94
CA ARG A 222 -1.38 5.29 -21.68
C ARG A 222 -1.18 6.63 -20.98
N GLU A 223 -0.40 6.64 -19.89
CA GLU A 223 -0.12 7.83 -19.08
C GLU A 223 1.41 8.02 -18.86
N PRO A 224 2.18 8.32 -19.92
CA PRO A 224 3.64 8.27 -19.92
C PRO A 224 4.31 9.00 -18.77
N GLN A 225 3.83 10.21 -18.47
CA GLN A 225 4.42 11.10 -17.48
C GLN A 225 4.13 10.67 -16.05
N LEU A 226 2.95 10.10 -15.79
CA LEU A 226 2.58 9.64 -14.46
C LEU A 226 3.24 8.29 -14.19
N PHE A 227 3.11 7.35 -15.12
CA PHE A 227 3.57 5.97 -14.94
C PHE A 227 5.10 5.88 -14.81
N ILE A 228 5.84 6.71 -15.54
CA ILE A 228 7.31 6.73 -15.40
C ILE A 228 7.75 7.24 -14.02
N VAL A 229 6.97 8.15 -13.42
CA VAL A 229 7.24 8.61 -12.05
C VAL A 229 6.82 7.53 -11.06
N MET A 230 5.65 6.92 -11.24
CA MET A 230 5.15 5.83 -10.39
C MET A 230 6.16 4.68 -10.28
N LEU A 231 6.76 4.25 -11.40
CA LEU A 231 7.82 3.23 -11.43
C LEU A 231 8.99 3.50 -10.47
N SER A 232 9.24 4.77 -10.14
CA SER A 232 10.37 5.21 -9.31
C SER A 232 9.95 5.85 -7.99
N ALA A 233 8.64 6.01 -7.73
CA ALA A 233 8.12 6.75 -6.58
C ALA A 233 8.36 6.04 -5.22
N TRP A 234 8.81 4.79 -5.25
CA TRP A 234 9.23 4.01 -4.09
C TRP A 234 10.71 4.21 -3.72
N MET A 235 11.51 4.80 -4.62
CA MET A 235 12.94 5.06 -4.40
C MET A 235 13.12 6.29 -3.50
N ASP A 236 13.02 6.08 -2.18
CA ASP A 236 13.19 7.16 -1.20
C ASP A 236 14.66 7.67 -1.14
N ASP A 237 15.63 6.85 -1.56
CA ASP A 237 17.04 7.26 -1.70
C ASP A 237 17.30 8.04 -3.00
N LYS A 238 17.93 9.21 -2.85
CA LYS A 238 18.26 10.11 -3.98
C LYS A 238 19.32 9.53 -4.89
N GLU A 239 20.27 8.76 -4.35
CA GLU A 239 21.32 8.15 -5.16
C GLU A 239 20.76 7.03 -6.03
N GLN A 240 19.96 6.14 -5.44
CA GLN A 240 19.21 5.11 -6.15
C GLN A 240 18.37 5.69 -7.28
N LEU A 241 17.55 6.71 -7.00
CA LEU A 241 16.71 7.37 -8.02
C LEU A 241 17.57 8.01 -9.13
N SER A 242 18.68 8.67 -8.77
CA SER A 242 19.59 9.27 -9.75
C SER A 242 20.20 8.22 -10.69
N ASN A 243 20.62 7.08 -10.12
CA ASN A 243 21.21 5.97 -10.87
C ASN A 243 20.17 5.31 -11.79
N TRP A 244 18.95 5.08 -11.30
CA TRP A 244 17.86 4.57 -12.12
C TRP A 244 17.56 5.53 -13.29
N LYS A 245 17.42 6.84 -13.04
CA LYS A 245 17.16 7.83 -14.10
C LYS A 245 18.24 7.82 -15.18
N LYS A 246 19.52 7.73 -14.81
CA LYS A 246 20.63 7.67 -15.79
C LYS A 246 20.55 6.44 -16.69
N LYS A 247 20.13 5.30 -16.14
CA LYS A 247 20.03 4.02 -16.85
C LYS A 247 18.77 3.92 -17.70
N ALA A 248 17.62 4.24 -17.11
CA ALA A 248 16.30 4.05 -17.71
C ALA A 248 15.88 5.21 -18.64
N LEU A 249 16.20 6.46 -18.29
CA LEU A 249 15.78 7.65 -19.03
C LEU A 249 16.87 8.16 -19.97
N ARG A 250 17.36 7.29 -20.86
CA ARG A 250 18.33 7.71 -21.88
C ARG A 250 17.74 8.81 -22.77
N GLY A 251 18.47 9.91 -22.90
CA GLY A 251 18.06 11.10 -23.66
C GLY A 251 17.88 12.34 -22.77
N TYR A 252 18.60 13.42 -23.12
CA TYR A 252 18.67 14.67 -22.35
C TYR A 252 17.29 15.25 -22.01
N ASN A 253 16.37 15.24 -22.97
CA ASN A 253 15.02 15.77 -22.79
C ASN A 253 14.20 14.99 -21.75
N ARG A 254 14.34 13.65 -21.70
CA ARG A 254 13.58 12.82 -20.74
C ARG A 254 14.08 13.04 -19.33
N PHE A 255 15.40 13.06 -19.17
CA PHE A 255 16.06 13.32 -17.89
C PHE A 255 15.66 14.68 -17.30
N ILE A 256 15.64 15.74 -18.11
CA ILE A 256 15.27 17.09 -17.65
C ILE A 256 13.77 17.19 -17.36
N ASN A 257 12.93 16.61 -18.21
CA ASN A 257 11.48 16.71 -18.02
C ASN A 257 10.98 15.87 -16.83
N PHE A 258 11.76 14.91 -16.33
CA PHE A 258 11.37 14.08 -15.20
C PHE A 258 10.92 14.89 -13.98
N GLN A 259 11.65 15.96 -13.62
CA GLN A 259 11.27 16.81 -12.47
C GLN A 259 9.91 17.49 -12.66
N ARG A 260 9.57 17.84 -13.91
CA ARG A 260 8.26 18.41 -14.24
C ARG A 260 7.16 17.34 -14.13
N TRP A 261 7.43 16.12 -14.57
CA TRP A 261 6.51 14.98 -14.45
C TRP A 261 6.28 14.61 -12.99
N GLU A 262 7.33 14.55 -12.19
CA GLU A 262 7.27 14.33 -10.75
C GLU A 262 6.42 15.41 -10.06
N SER A 263 6.64 16.67 -10.41
CA SER A 263 5.82 17.78 -9.91
C SER A 263 4.34 17.66 -10.29
N LYS A 264 4.03 17.11 -11.48
CA LYS A 264 2.65 16.82 -11.90
C LYS A 264 2.07 15.69 -11.05
N TYR A 265 2.76 14.55 -10.97
CA TYR A 265 2.40 13.39 -10.16
C TYR A 265 2.08 13.77 -8.71
N LEU A 266 2.94 14.57 -8.08
CA LEU A 266 2.75 15.03 -6.70
C LEU A 266 1.49 15.89 -6.55
N ARG A 267 1.21 16.78 -7.50
CA ARG A 267 0.06 17.69 -7.44
C ARG A 267 -1.27 17.03 -7.82
N THR A 268 -1.26 15.96 -8.61
CA THR A 268 -2.49 15.34 -9.13
C THR A 268 -2.79 14.02 -8.43
N HIS A 269 -1.87 13.06 -8.46
CA HIS A 269 -2.09 11.70 -7.97
C HIS A 269 -1.80 11.59 -6.47
N LYS A 270 -0.58 11.96 -6.05
CA LYS A 270 -0.17 11.85 -4.64
C LYS A 270 -0.97 12.77 -3.72
N LYS A 271 -1.31 13.98 -4.20
CA LYS A 271 -2.14 14.94 -3.47
C LYS A 271 -3.47 14.36 -3.00
N ILE A 272 -4.07 13.42 -3.76
CA ILE A 272 -5.33 12.79 -3.36
C ILE A 272 -5.14 12.01 -2.06
N VAL A 273 -4.07 11.22 -1.97
CA VAL A 273 -3.70 10.46 -0.76
C VAL A 273 -3.51 11.40 0.44
N GLU A 274 -2.79 12.51 0.23
CA GLU A 274 -2.54 13.54 1.25
C GLU A 274 -3.84 14.21 1.72
N ASP A 275 -4.75 14.53 0.81
CA ASP A 275 -6.05 15.14 1.12
C ASP A 275 -6.89 14.21 2.01
N PHE A 276 -6.94 12.91 1.68
CA PHE A 276 -7.60 11.89 2.48
C PHE A 276 -6.97 11.78 3.87
N HIS A 277 -5.64 11.69 3.96
CA HIS A 277 -4.95 11.62 5.24
C HIS A 277 -5.17 12.89 6.11
N GLY A 278 -5.05 14.07 5.50
CA GLY A 278 -5.24 15.36 6.17
C GLY A 278 -6.66 15.59 6.68
N SER A 279 -7.68 15.06 5.99
CA SER A 279 -9.09 15.11 6.42
C SER A 279 -9.30 14.45 7.79
N VAL A 280 -8.61 13.33 8.06
CA VAL A 280 -8.70 12.57 9.31
C VAL A 280 -8.13 13.39 10.46
N LEU A 281 -6.97 14.03 10.25
CA LEU A 281 -6.32 14.85 11.26
C LEU A 281 -7.17 16.08 11.63
N ARG A 282 -7.78 16.74 10.63
CA ARG A 282 -8.70 17.87 10.85
C ARG A 282 -9.94 17.45 11.65
N ASN A 283 -10.56 16.34 11.30
CA ASN A 283 -11.74 15.82 12.01
C ASN A 283 -11.41 15.39 13.45
N SER A 284 -10.22 14.82 13.68
CA SER A 284 -9.75 14.45 15.01
C SER A 284 -9.55 15.68 15.91
N ARG A 285 -8.95 16.75 15.37
CA ARG A 285 -8.77 18.03 16.10
C ARG A 285 -10.11 18.70 16.44
N LEU A 286 -11.06 18.69 15.51
CA LEU A 286 -12.41 19.25 15.73
C LEU A 286 -13.22 18.48 16.78
N ARG A 287 -13.07 17.14 16.85
CA ARG A 287 -13.69 16.34 17.92
C ARG A 287 -13.07 16.65 19.28
N SER A 288 -11.74 16.75 19.35
CA SER A 288 -11.04 17.11 20.59
C SER A 288 -11.37 18.51 21.08
N SER A 289 -11.56 19.49 20.18
CA SER A 289 -11.97 20.84 20.56
C SER A 289 -13.42 20.92 21.04
N ARG A 290 -14.34 20.17 20.42
CA ARG A 290 -15.75 20.05 20.86
C ARG A 290 -15.88 19.36 22.22
N LEU A 291 -15.10 18.32 22.48
CA LEU A 291 -15.08 17.65 23.78
C LEU A 291 -14.58 18.61 24.87
N ARG A 292 -13.53 19.40 24.59
CA ARG A 292 -13.05 20.43 25.53
C ARG A 292 -14.07 21.56 25.77
N SER A 293 -14.78 22.03 24.74
CA SER A 293 -15.80 23.06 24.91
C SER A 293 -17.08 22.55 25.60
N SER A 294 -17.43 21.28 25.41
CA SER A 294 -18.54 20.64 26.13
C SER A 294 -18.20 20.36 27.61
N GLY A 295 -16.96 19.98 27.93
CA GLY A 295 -16.48 19.82 29.30
C GLY A 295 -16.40 21.15 30.08
N LEU A 296 -16.11 22.26 29.40
CA LEU A 296 -16.16 23.60 29.98
C LEU A 296 -17.58 24.09 30.24
N ARG A 297 -18.57 23.70 29.43
CA ARG A 297 -20.00 24.02 29.71
C ARG A 297 -20.60 23.18 30.84
N SER A 298 -20.08 21.98 31.09
CA SER A 298 -20.59 21.12 32.17
C SER A 298 -20.09 21.54 33.57
N ARG A 299 -18.99 22.29 33.66
CA ARG A 299 -18.48 22.84 34.95
C ARG A 299 -19.08 24.19 35.36
N SER A 300 -19.78 24.88 34.47
CA SER A 300 -20.38 26.20 34.77
C SER A 300 -21.85 26.14 35.21
N GLY A 301 -22.45 24.94 35.29
CA GLY A 301 -23.87 24.75 35.62
C GLY A 301 -24.19 24.39 37.07
N LEU A 302 -23.18 24.33 37.95
CA LEU A 302 -23.32 23.78 39.31
C LEU A 302 -22.92 24.79 40.40
N ILE A 303 -23.34 26.05 40.28
CA ILE A 303 -23.42 26.97 41.43
C ILE A 303 -24.68 27.83 41.28
N ARG A 304 -25.84 27.29 41.69
CA ARG A 304 -26.99 28.10 42.14
C ARG A 304 -28.03 27.23 42.84
N SER A 305 -28.01 27.24 44.18
CA SER A 305 -29.22 27.28 45.02
C SER A 305 -28.87 27.21 46.51
N GLY A 306 -29.55 28.05 47.31
CA GLY A 306 -29.62 28.02 48.79
C GLY A 306 -28.67 29.01 49.48
N GLY A 307 -29.11 30.00 50.26
CA GLY A 307 -30.40 30.27 50.84
C GLY A 307 -30.41 31.62 51.58
N LEU A 308 -31.63 32.07 51.88
CA LEU A 308 -32.01 33.36 52.47
C LEU A 308 -31.49 33.58 53.91
N GLY A 309 -31.13 34.82 54.25
CA GLY A 309 -30.91 35.29 55.62
C GLY A 309 -31.11 36.81 55.75
N ARG A 310 -31.98 37.21 56.67
CA ARG A 310 -32.60 38.54 56.91
C ARG A 310 -31.67 39.63 57.51
N ARG A 311 -32.07 40.90 57.23
CA ARG A 311 -32.05 42.16 58.05
C ARG A 311 -30.68 42.60 58.62
N SER A 312 -30.28 43.87 58.67
CA SER A 312 -30.98 45.08 59.14
C SER A 312 -30.17 46.36 58.84
N ARG A 313 -30.88 47.47 58.65
CA ARG A 313 -30.63 48.87 59.08
C ARG A 313 -29.18 49.41 59.14
N GLY A 314 -29.00 50.61 58.54
CA GLY A 314 -28.47 51.75 59.30
C GLY A 314 -27.24 52.49 58.73
N TRP A 315 -27.51 53.66 58.14
CA TRP A 315 -26.82 54.95 58.33
C TRP A 315 -25.41 55.23 57.73
N SER A 316 -25.42 56.27 56.90
CA SER A 316 -24.54 57.47 56.90
C SER A 316 -23.19 57.48 56.16
N ARG A 317 -23.09 58.51 55.27
CA ARG A 317 -21.98 59.47 55.00
C ARG A 317 -20.56 58.88 54.94
N PHE A 318 -19.79 59.03 53.87
CA PHE A 318 -19.42 60.23 53.12
C PHE A 318 -19.22 59.91 51.63
#